data_AF-A0A939V0M6-F1
#
_entry.id   AF-A0A939V0M6-F1
#
_cell.length_a   1.000
_cell.length_b   1.000
_cell.length_c   1.000
_cell.angle_alpha   90.00
_cell.angle_beta   90.00
_cell.angle_gamma   90.00
#
_symmetry.space_group_name_H-M   'P 1'
#
loop_
_entity.id
_entity.type
_entity.pdbx_description
1 polymer ?
#
loop_
_entity_poly.entity_id
_entity_poly.type
_entity_poly.pdbx_seq_one_letter_code
_entity_poly.pdbx_strand_id
1 'polypeptide(L)'
;MSDIAKDKLGQECLPGIKTDDAEDLEDLYRAILTMKDPNELHMFFRDLCSVNEIYSFLHRWQIVKLLDEGKNYDEILRELTPDSSSQDEAGVKRNKTTVSSTTISRVKKCYVNPQGGYRTALSRMADDRGKSPKKK
;
A
#
# COMPACT_ATOMS: atom_id res chain seq x y z
N MET A 1 28.18 -0.93 17.55
CA MET A 1 26.70 -1.05 17.66
C MET A 1 26.00 -0.82 16.31
N SER A 2 26.71 -0.86 15.18
CA SER A 2 26.20 -0.56 13.83
C SER A 2 25.94 -1.78 12.95
N ASP A 3 26.19 -2.99 13.45
CA ASP A 3 26.30 -4.18 12.58
C ASP A 3 25.08 -5.11 12.60
N ILE A 4 24.03 -4.82 13.39
CA ILE A 4 22.80 -5.64 13.42
C ILE A 4 21.79 -5.22 12.34
N ALA A 5 21.86 -4.00 11.82
CA ALA A 5 20.90 -3.49 10.83
C ALA A 5 21.22 -3.95 9.40
N LYS A 6 22.47 -4.26 9.08
CA LYS A 6 22.88 -4.72 7.73
C LYS A 6 22.38 -6.13 7.40
N ASP A 7 22.20 -6.99 8.40
CA ASP A 7 21.85 -8.39 8.19
C ASP A 7 20.36 -8.64 7.92
N LYS A 8 19.47 -7.73 8.32
CA LYS A 8 18.01 -7.96 8.19
C LYS A 8 17.39 -7.52 6.87
N LEU A 9 18.01 -6.57 6.16
CA LEU A 9 17.58 -6.22 4.81
C LEU A 9 18.21 -7.15 3.75
N GLY A 10 19.32 -7.81 4.09
CA GLY A 10 20.12 -8.63 3.18
C GLY A 10 19.70 -10.10 3.03
N GLN A 11 18.69 -10.59 3.76
CA GLN A 11 18.30 -12.02 3.68
C GLN A 11 17.01 -12.32 2.89
N GLU A 12 16.25 -11.31 2.47
CA GLU A 12 15.19 -11.48 1.48
C GLU A 12 15.10 -10.25 0.57
N CYS A 13 16.16 -9.98 -0.23
CA CYS A 13 16.02 -9.06 -1.35
C CYS A 13 14.81 -9.46 -2.20
N LEU A 14 14.04 -8.47 -2.66
CA LEU A 14 12.91 -8.72 -3.57
C LEU A 14 13.40 -9.62 -4.72
N PRO A 15 12.72 -10.75 -4.98
CA PRO A 15 13.18 -11.69 -6.00
C PRO A 15 13.38 -10.98 -7.34
N GLY A 16 14.62 -11.02 -7.86
CA GLY A 16 14.98 -10.44 -9.15
C GLY A 16 15.66 -9.07 -9.13
N ILE A 17 15.94 -8.49 -7.96
CA ILE A 17 16.78 -7.28 -7.83
C ILE A 17 18.26 -7.69 -7.75
N LYS A 18 19.13 -7.03 -8.52
CA LYS A 18 20.58 -7.29 -8.51
C LYS A 18 21.21 -6.68 -7.25
N THR A 19 22.40 -7.15 -6.88
CA THR A 19 23.13 -6.65 -5.70
C THR A 19 23.40 -5.15 -5.76
N ASP A 20 23.74 -4.62 -6.92
CA ASP A 20 24.06 -3.20 -7.09
C ASP A 20 22.79 -2.33 -6.96
N ASP A 21 21.65 -2.83 -7.43
CA ASP A 21 20.35 -2.17 -7.29
C ASP A 21 19.85 -2.15 -5.81
N ALA A 22 20.39 -3.02 -4.95
CA ALA A 22 19.96 -3.13 -3.57
C ALA A 22 20.42 -1.94 -2.71
N GLU A 23 21.62 -1.39 -3.00
CA GLU A 23 22.11 -0.19 -2.33
C GLU A 23 21.29 1.05 -2.73
N ASP A 24 21.01 1.20 -4.02
CA ASP A 24 20.16 2.27 -4.54
C ASP A 24 18.72 2.18 -4.01
N LEU A 25 18.19 0.95 -3.88
CA LEU A 25 16.86 0.72 -3.32
C LEU A 25 16.79 1.07 -1.82
N GLU A 26 17.83 0.76 -1.06
CA GLU A 26 17.94 1.15 0.35
C GLU A 26 18.04 2.68 0.50
N ASP A 27 18.75 3.37 -0.40
CA ASP A 27 18.78 4.83 -0.42
C ASP A 27 17.38 5.43 -0.69
N LEU A 28 16.64 4.89 -1.67
CA LEU A 28 15.25 5.26 -1.91
C LEU A 28 14.37 5.04 -0.68
N TYR A 29 14.51 3.91 0.02
CA TYR A 29 13.76 3.66 1.26
C TYR A 29 14.08 4.66 2.36
N ARG A 30 15.36 5.03 2.51
CA ARG A 30 15.76 6.08 3.45
C ARG A 30 15.16 7.42 3.08
N ALA A 31 15.14 7.79 1.81
CA ALA A 31 14.50 9.03 1.35
C ALA A 31 13.00 9.04 1.70
N ILE A 32 12.26 7.96 1.41
CA ILE A 32 10.83 7.84 1.75
C ILE A 32 10.61 7.97 3.26
N LEU A 33 11.48 7.38 4.10
CA LEU A 33 11.38 7.44 5.56
C LEU A 33 11.65 8.82 6.16
N THR A 34 12.18 9.78 5.40
CA THR A 34 12.39 11.16 5.87
C THR A 34 11.10 12.00 5.86
N MET A 35 10.08 11.58 5.11
CA MET A 35 8.80 12.29 5.00
C MET A 35 8.06 12.27 6.35
N LYS A 36 7.66 13.45 6.83
CA LYS A 36 7.11 13.61 8.19
C LYS A 36 5.60 13.54 8.24
N ASP A 37 4.94 13.90 7.15
CA ASP A 37 3.48 13.95 7.06
C ASP A 37 2.96 13.58 5.66
N PRO A 38 1.64 13.31 5.52
CA PRO A 38 1.06 12.92 4.24
C PRO A 38 1.20 13.93 3.10
N ASN A 39 1.35 15.23 3.38
CA ASN A 39 1.52 16.25 2.34
C ASN A 39 2.93 16.19 1.76
N GLU A 40 3.96 16.08 2.61
CA GLU A 40 5.35 15.88 2.15
C GLU A 40 5.45 14.60 1.30
N LEU A 41 4.88 13.50 1.78
CA LEU A 41 4.87 12.23 1.06
C LEU A 41 4.09 12.31 -0.27
N HIS A 42 2.99 13.07 -0.32
CA HIS A 42 2.23 13.30 -1.55
C HIS A 42 3.06 14.08 -2.58
N MET A 43 3.76 15.13 -2.16
CA MET A 43 4.65 15.88 -3.06
C MET A 43 5.78 15.00 -3.59
N PHE A 44 6.41 14.21 -2.73
CA PHE A 44 7.45 13.26 -3.11
C PHE A 44 6.95 12.24 -4.15
N PHE A 45 5.81 11.60 -3.91
CA PHE A 45 5.26 10.63 -4.87
C PHE A 45 4.75 11.27 -6.16
N ARG A 46 4.27 12.50 -6.13
CA ARG A 46 3.87 13.21 -7.35
C ARG A 46 5.07 13.45 -8.28
N ASP A 47 6.25 13.69 -7.71
CA ASP A 47 7.46 13.92 -8.50
C ASP A 47 8.09 12.58 -8.94
N LEU A 48 8.00 11.52 -8.12
CA LEU A 48 8.57 10.20 -8.40
C LEU A 48 7.71 9.30 -9.31
N CYS A 49 6.38 9.41 -9.23
CA CYS A 49 5.45 8.48 -9.85
C CYS A 49 4.44 9.18 -10.76
N SER A 50 4.01 8.48 -11.80
CA SER A 50 2.83 8.85 -12.56
C SER A 50 1.55 8.67 -11.71
N VAL A 51 0.50 9.38 -12.10
CA VAL A 51 -0.83 9.28 -11.48
C VAL A 51 -1.33 7.83 -11.45
N ASN A 52 -1.09 7.05 -12.51
CA ASN A 52 -1.54 5.65 -12.61
C ASN A 52 -0.79 4.71 -11.66
N GLU A 53 0.48 4.99 -11.36
CA GLU A 53 1.27 4.21 -10.40
C GLU A 53 0.79 4.48 -8.96
N ILE A 54 0.50 5.75 -8.63
CA ILE A 54 -0.10 6.12 -7.33
C ILE A 54 -1.45 5.42 -7.16
N TYR A 55 -2.32 5.46 -8.18
CA TYR A 55 -3.57 4.70 -8.17
C TYR A 55 -3.35 3.20 -7.98
N SER A 56 -2.29 2.63 -8.57
CA SER A 56 -1.95 1.22 -8.38
C SER A 56 -1.61 0.90 -6.92
N PHE A 57 -0.93 1.78 -6.20
CA PHE A 57 -0.70 1.63 -4.75
C PHE A 57 -2.00 1.76 -3.96
N LEU A 58 -2.81 2.77 -4.28
CA LEU A 58 -4.11 3.01 -3.63
C LEU A 58 -5.03 1.79 -3.74
N HIS A 59 -5.20 1.24 -4.94
CA HIS A 59 -6.06 0.06 -5.15
C HIS A 59 -5.56 -1.15 -4.37
N ARG A 60 -4.24 -1.39 -4.35
CA ARG A 60 -3.68 -2.48 -3.54
C ARG A 60 -3.96 -2.28 -2.05
N TRP A 61 -3.84 -1.05 -1.56
CA TRP A 61 -4.17 -0.73 -0.17
C TRP A 61 -5.66 -0.91 0.15
N GLN A 62 -6.56 -0.52 -0.76
CA GLN A 62 -8.00 -0.75 -0.59
C GLN A 62 -8.35 -2.24 -0.52
N ILE A 63 -7.74 -3.08 -1.37
CA ILE A 63 -7.90 -4.54 -1.30
C ILE A 63 -7.46 -5.05 0.08
N VAL A 64 -6.33 -4.58 0.61
CA VAL A 64 -5.83 -4.98 1.94
C VAL A 64 -6.82 -4.63 3.04
N LYS A 65 -7.42 -3.43 3.02
CA LYS A 65 -8.44 -3.04 4.00
C LYS A 65 -9.66 -3.95 3.95
N LEU A 66 -10.18 -4.25 2.75
CA LEU A 66 -11.33 -5.13 2.60
C LEU A 66 -11.03 -6.57 3.04
N LEU A 67 -9.82 -7.06 2.76
CA LEU A 67 -9.35 -8.35 3.27
C LEU A 67 -9.24 -8.37 4.80
N ASP A 68 -8.92 -7.24 5.44
CA ASP A 68 -8.88 -7.09 6.90
C ASP A 68 -10.28 -7.02 7.52
N GLU A 69 -11.25 -6.48 6.77
CA GLU A 69 -12.68 -6.51 7.10
C GLU A 69 -13.33 -7.90 6.91
N GLY A 70 -12.56 -8.90 6.46
CA GLY A 70 -13.05 -10.27 6.26
C GLY A 70 -13.80 -10.50 4.94
N LYS A 71 -13.73 -9.55 4.00
CA LYS A 71 -14.39 -9.67 2.69
C LYS A 71 -13.76 -10.77 1.86
N ASN A 72 -14.62 -11.53 1.18
CA ASN A 72 -14.17 -12.54 0.22
C ASN A 72 -13.83 -11.92 -1.14
N TYR A 73 -13.31 -12.74 -2.05
CA TYR A 73 -12.83 -12.30 -3.35
C TYR A 73 -13.91 -11.62 -4.20
N ASP A 74 -15.12 -12.18 -4.25
CA ASP A 74 -16.22 -11.66 -5.08
C ASP A 74 -16.74 -10.33 -4.54
N GLU A 75 -16.77 -10.19 -3.21
CA GLU A 75 -17.13 -8.93 -2.55
C GLU A 75 -16.12 -7.82 -2.88
N ILE A 76 -14.83 -8.10 -2.77
CA ILE A 76 -13.76 -7.14 -3.10
C ILE A 76 -13.84 -6.72 -4.56
N LEU A 77 -14.06 -7.68 -5.47
CA LEU A 77 -14.19 -7.39 -6.89
C LEU A 77 -15.38 -6.46 -7.16
N ARG A 78 -16.53 -6.74 -6.55
CA ARG A 78 -17.74 -5.92 -6.69
C ARG A 78 -17.59 -4.53 -6.10
N GLU A 79 -16.90 -4.38 -4.97
CA GLU A 79 -16.73 -3.09 -4.31
C GLU A 79 -15.71 -2.19 -5.03
N LEU A 80 -14.65 -2.77 -5.61
CA LEU A 80 -13.59 -2.02 -6.28
C LEU A 80 -13.75 -1.94 -7.81
N THR A 81 -14.71 -2.67 -8.37
CA THR A 81 -15.07 -2.59 -9.78
C THR A 81 -16.54 -2.21 -9.88
N PRO A 82 -16.86 -0.91 -10.04
CA PRO A 82 -18.25 -0.51 -10.24
C PRO A 82 -18.77 -1.18 -11.51
N ASP A 83 -20.00 -1.69 -11.43
CA ASP A 83 -20.67 -2.24 -12.61
C ASP A 83 -20.73 -1.15 -13.68
N SER A 84 -20.37 -1.53 -14.89
CA SER A 84 -20.45 -0.65 -16.06
C SER A 84 -21.87 -0.22 -16.40
N SER A 85 -22.87 -0.83 -15.75
CA SER A 85 -24.28 -0.48 -15.83
C SER A 85 -24.72 0.65 -14.87
N SER A 86 -23.89 1.04 -13.89
CA SER A 86 -24.24 2.14 -12.96
C SER A 86 -23.96 3.50 -13.61
N GLN A 87 -24.97 4.02 -14.33
CA GLN A 87 -25.05 5.43 -14.70
C GLN A 87 -25.29 6.26 -13.42
N ASP A 88 -24.23 6.81 -12.85
CA ASP A 88 -24.40 7.92 -11.90
C ASP A 88 -24.77 9.18 -12.73
N GLU A 89 -26.02 9.63 -12.65
CA GLU A 89 -26.52 10.86 -13.31
C GLU A 89 -25.84 12.15 -12.79
N ALA A 90 -25.13 12.08 -11.66
CA ALA A 90 -24.45 13.21 -11.05
C ALA A 90 -22.96 13.27 -11.43
N GLY A 91 -22.66 13.45 -12.71
CA GLY A 91 -21.52 14.20 -13.30
C GLY A 91 -20.08 14.06 -12.77
N VAL A 92 -19.80 13.27 -11.76
CA VAL A 92 -18.47 13.05 -11.20
C VAL A 92 -17.96 11.75 -11.81
N LYS A 93 -17.22 11.86 -12.93
CA LYS A 93 -16.35 10.79 -13.43
C LYS A 93 -15.31 10.50 -12.36
N ARG A 94 -15.68 9.73 -11.32
CA ARG A 94 -14.71 9.03 -10.48
C ARG A 94 -13.85 8.25 -11.47
N ASN A 95 -12.55 8.50 -11.47
CA ASN A 95 -11.62 7.82 -12.36
C ASN A 95 -11.88 6.32 -12.22
N LYS A 96 -12.54 5.72 -13.22
CA LYS A 96 -13.15 4.38 -13.13
C LYS A 96 -12.03 3.38 -13.31
N THR A 97 -11.19 3.23 -12.29
CA THR A 97 -10.08 2.32 -12.35
C THR A 97 -10.52 0.98 -11.77
N THR A 98 -10.87 0.08 -12.68
CA THR A 98 -11.19 -1.31 -12.38
C THR A 98 -9.96 -2.02 -11.81
N VAL A 99 -10.10 -2.63 -10.64
CA VAL A 99 -9.08 -3.53 -10.08
C VAL A 99 -9.23 -4.91 -10.74
N SER A 100 -8.15 -5.41 -11.34
CA SER A 100 -8.17 -6.75 -11.95
C SER A 100 -8.16 -7.88 -10.93
N SER A 101 -8.77 -9.01 -11.29
CA SER A 101 -8.70 -10.29 -10.56
C SER A 101 -7.26 -10.68 -10.19
N THR A 102 -6.34 -10.51 -11.14
CA THR A 102 -4.90 -10.77 -10.96
C THR A 102 -4.29 -9.89 -9.87
N THR A 103 -4.72 -8.63 -9.76
CA THR A 103 -4.23 -7.71 -8.71
C THR A 103 -4.69 -8.17 -7.32
N ILE A 104 -5.98 -8.54 -7.18
CA ILE A 104 -6.53 -9.05 -5.91
C ILE A 104 -5.77 -10.30 -5.49
N SER A 105 -5.54 -11.25 -6.41
CA SER A 105 -4.80 -12.48 -6.13
C SER A 105 -3.38 -12.21 -5.64
N ARG A 106 -2.63 -11.31 -6.30
CA ARG A 106 -1.26 -10.92 -5.89
C ARG A 106 -1.25 -10.28 -4.51
N VAL A 107 -2.16 -9.34 -4.25
CA VAL A 107 -2.26 -8.68 -2.94
C VAL A 107 -2.61 -9.68 -1.84
N LYS A 108 -3.59 -10.56 -2.08
CA LYS A 108 -3.98 -11.61 -1.12
C LYS A 108 -2.80 -12.51 -0.77
N LYS A 109 -1.99 -12.90 -1.76
CA LYS A 109 -0.77 -13.70 -1.53
C LYS A 109 0.26 -12.99 -0.64
N CYS A 110 0.40 -11.68 -0.72
CA CYS A 110 1.29 -10.92 0.17
C CYS A 110 0.66 -10.66 1.55
N TYR A 111 -0.66 -10.44 1.61
CA TYR A 111 -1.40 -10.13 2.83
C TYR A 111 -1.42 -11.27 3.85
N VAL A 112 -1.31 -12.53 3.40
CA VAL A 112 -1.25 -13.68 4.30
C VAL A 112 0.04 -13.76 5.12
N ASN A 113 1.11 -13.02 4.77
CA ASN A 113 2.35 -12.98 5.55
C ASN A 113 2.14 -12.18 6.86
N PRO A 114 2.16 -12.82 8.04
CA PRO A 114 1.94 -12.12 9.32
C PRO A 114 3.03 -11.10 9.66
N GLN A 115 4.25 -11.32 9.19
CA GLN A 115 5.40 -10.44 9.39
C GLN A 115 5.56 -9.41 8.25
N GLY A 116 4.60 -9.38 7.32
CA GLY A 116 4.64 -8.50 6.14
C GLY A 116 4.32 -7.04 6.45
N GLY A 117 4.70 -6.16 5.52
CA GLY A 117 4.47 -4.72 5.63
C GLY A 117 2.99 -4.33 5.77
N TYR A 118 2.08 -5.05 5.10
CA TYR A 118 0.64 -4.78 5.22
C TYR A 118 0.10 -4.97 6.64
N ARG A 119 0.48 -6.07 7.31
CA ARG A 119 0.07 -6.34 8.70
C ARG A 119 0.66 -5.32 9.66
N THR A 120 1.93 -4.96 9.46
CA THR A 120 2.59 -3.90 10.24
C THR A 120 1.87 -2.57 10.14
N ALA A 121 1.50 -2.15 8.92
CA ALA A 121 0.78 -0.89 8.69
C ALA A 121 -0.62 -0.91 9.32
N LEU A 122 -1.40 -1.98 9.10
CA LEU A 122 -2.74 -2.13 9.67
C LEU A 122 -2.73 -2.07 11.20
N SER A 123 -1.79 -2.79 11.84
CA SER A 123 -1.64 -2.79 13.30
C SER A 123 -1.36 -1.39 13.84
N ARG A 124 -0.37 -0.69 13.27
CA ARG A 124 -0.01 0.68 13.71
C ARG A 124 -1.18 1.66 13.54
N MET A 125 -1.90 1.56 12.43
CA MET A 125 -3.08 2.40 12.19
C MET A 125 -4.25 2.09 13.11
N ALA A 126 -4.39 0.85 13.59
CA ALA A 126 -5.38 0.48 14.61
C ALA A 126 -4.99 1.06 15.99
N ASP A 127 -3.71 0.96 16.35
CA ASP A 127 -3.17 1.48 17.62
C ASP A 127 -3.33 3.01 17.74
N ASP A 128 -3.13 3.72 16.63
CA ASP A 128 -3.29 5.19 16.60
C ASP A 128 -4.76 5.62 16.72
N ARG A 129 -5.72 4.81 16.27
CA ARG A 129 -7.16 5.06 16.53
C ARG A 129 -7.54 4.82 17.99
N GLY A 130 -6.80 3.98 18.71
CA GLY A 130 -6.99 3.73 20.14
C GLY A 130 -6.45 4.84 21.05
N LYS A 131 -5.56 5.71 20.55
CA LYS A 131 -4.99 6.86 21.27
C LYS A 131 -5.82 8.12 21.04
N SER A 132 -7.03 8.18 21.56
CA SER A 132 -7.73 9.47 21.67
C SER A 132 -6.91 10.42 22.58
N PRO A 133 -6.74 11.70 22.23
CA PRO A 133 -6.03 12.63 23.09
C PRO A 133 -6.76 12.74 24.44
N LYS A 134 -6.06 12.42 25.53
CA LYS A 134 -6.54 12.75 26.88
C LYS A 134 -6.72 14.27 26.92
N LYS A 135 -7.97 14.74 26.87
CA LYS A 135 -8.32 16.13 27.15
C LYS A 135 -7.67 16.49 28.49
N LYS A 136 -6.73 17.44 28.46
CA LYS A 136 -6.17 18.07 29.64
C LYS A 136 -6.91 19.38 29.86
#